data_AF-A0AAW9DX93-F1
#
_entry.id   AF-A0AAW9DX93-F1
#
_cell.length_a   1.000
_cell.length_b   1.000
_cell.length_c   1.000
_cell.angle_alpha   90.00
_cell.angle_beta   90.00
_cell.angle_gamma   90.00
#
_symmetry.space_group_name_H-M   'P 1'
#
loop_
_entity.id
_entity.type
_entity.pdbx_description
1 polymer ?
#
loop_
_entity_poly.entity_id
_entity_poly.type
_entity_poly.pdbx_seq_one_letter_code
_entity_poly.pdbx_strand_id
1 'polypeptide(L)' 'MTIKFVVVKPFGGFKRGDVITDATTMATILAEGHAQSVVRVMAGE' A
#
# COMPACT_ATOMS: atom_id res chain seq x y z
N MET A 1 -3.88 -0.61 -16.24
CA MET A 1 -4.32 -0.55 -14.83
C MET A 1 -3.12 -0.50 -13.89
N THR A 2 -2.71 0.70 -13.49
CA THR A 2 -1.65 0.87 -12.49
C THR A 2 -2.24 0.76 -11.10
N ILE A 3 -1.78 -0.23 -10.34
CA ILE A 3 -2.20 -0.46 -8.95
C ILE A 3 -1.18 0.22 -8.04
N LYS A 4 -1.65 1.04 -7.11
CA LYS A 4 -0.84 1.66 -6.06
C LYS A 4 -1.52 1.48 -4.71
N PHE A 5 -0.73 1.33 -3.66
CA PHE A 5 -1.21 1.31 -2.28
C PHE A 5 -1.01 2.68 -1.68
N VAL A 6 -2.00 3.16 -0.94
CA VAL A 6 -1.88 4.38 -0.15
C VAL A 6 -2.04 4.02 1.31
N VAL A 7 -1.10 4.43 2.13
CA VAL A 7 -1.08 4.11 3.56
C VAL A 7 -2.13 4.95 4.27
N VAL A 8 -3.10 4.31 4.92
CA VAL A 8 -4.15 5.00 5.69
C VAL A 8 -3.88 4.97 7.19
N LYS A 9 -3.09 4.01 7.66
CA LYS A 9 -2.62 3.90 9.04
C LYS A 9 -1.11 3.67 9.02
N PRO A 10 -0.30 4.40 9.81
CA PRO A 10 1.15 4.23 9.80
C PRO A 10 1.57 2.86 10.35
N PHE A 11 2.58 2.24 9.75
CA PHE A 11 3.18 0.97 10.15
C PHE A 11 4.57 0.82 9.50
N GLY A 12 5.46 -0.01 10.05
CA GLY A 12 6.71 -0.41 9.37
C GLY A 12 7.60 0.73 8.84
N GLY A 13 7.51 1.93 9.42
CA GLY A 13 8.20 3.14 8.94
C GLY A 13 7.44 3.96 7.89
N PHE A 14 6.36 3.43 7.32
CA PHE A 14 5.48 4.17 6.42
C PHE A 14 4.55 5.11 7.18
N LYS A 15 4.37 6.33 6.65
CA LYS A 15 3.47 7.32 7.22
C LYS A 15 2.12 7.29 6.51
N ARG A 16 1.08 7.80 7.18
CA ARG A 16 -0.22 7.98 6.54
C ARG A 16 -0.07 8.92 5.33
N GLY A 17 -0.58 8.50 4.18
CA GLY A 17 -0.48 9.20 2.91
C GLY A 17 0.66 8.74 2.02
N ASP A 18 1.58 7.90 2.52
CA ASP A 18 2.62 7.31 1.68
C ASP A 18 2.02 6.51 0.53
N VAL A 19 2.62 6.65 -0.65
CA VAL A 19 2.22 5.94 -1.86
C VAL A 19 3.26 4.87 -2.16
N ILE A 20 2.79 3.63 -2.21
CA ILE A 20 3.60 2.45 -2.45
C ILE A 20 3.21 1.91 -3.82
N THR A 21 4.16 1.89 -4.75
CA THR A 21 3.99 1.37 -6.11
C THR A 21 4.86 0.14 -6.38
N ASP A 22 5.79 -0.16 -5.48
CA ASP A 22 6.69 -1.31 -5.60
C ASP A 22 5.95 -2.63 -5.29
N ALA A 23 5.97 -3.55 -6.25
CA ALA A 23 5.22 -4.81 -6.17
C ALA A 23 5.73 -5.73 -5.05
N THR A 24 7.04 -5.72 -4.78
CA THR A 24 7.65 -6.53 -3.71
C THR A 24 7.19 -6.03 -2.34
N THR A 25 7.24 -4.73 -2.13
CA THR A 25 6.78 -4.06 -0.91
C THR A 25 5.29 -4.30 -0.70
N MET A 26 4.49 -4.20 -1.76
CA MET A 26 3.06 -4.54 -1.70
C MET A 26 2.82 -5.98 -1.27
N ALA A 27 3.53 -6.95 -1.84
CA ALA A 27 3.39 -8.36 -1.50
C ALA A 27 3.74 -8.60 -0.02
N THR A 28 4.82 -7.97 0.46
CA THR A 28 5.23 -8.02 1.87
C THR A 28 4.15 -7.45 2.79
N ILE A 29 3.59 -6.27 2.48
CA ILE A 29 2.52 -5.64 3.27
C ILE A 29 1.29 -6.55 3.40
N LEU A 30 0.93 -7.24 2.31
CA LEU A 30 -0.18 -8.19 2.32
C LEU A 30 0.16 -9.44 3.13
N ALA A 31 1.38 -9.96 3.01
CA ALA A 31 1.85 -11.14 3.74
C ALA A 31 1.96 -10.90 5.26
N GLU A 32 2.39 -9.69 5.67
CA GLU A 32 2.57 -9.31 7.08
C GLU A 32 1.25 -8.89 7.77
N GLY A 33 0.10 -8.98 7.09
CA GLY A 33 -1.20 -8.63 7.68
C GLY A 33 -1.45 -7.13 7.82
N HIS A 34 -0.63 -6.30 7.17
CA HIS A 34 -0.80 -4.84 7.11
C HIS A 34 -1.78 -4.38 6.02
N ALA A 35 -2.46 -5.32 5.35
CA ALA A 35 -3.49 -5.04 4.34
C ALA A 35 -4.57 -4.05 4.82
N GLN A 36 -4.94 -4.10 6.11
CA GLN A 36 -5.90 -3.18 6.73
C GLN A 36 -5.39 -1.74 6.90
N SER A 37 -4.08 -1.53 6.78
CA SER A 37 -3.41 -0.24 6.95
C SER A 37 -3.18 0.49 5.63
N VAL A 38 -3.52 -0.13 4.50
CA VAL A 38 -3.34 0.42 3.15
C VAL A 38 -4.64 0.32 2.34
N VAL A 39 -4.84 1.27 1.43
CA VAL A 39 -5.92 1.21 0.44
C VAL A 39 -5.34 0.98 -0.95
N ARG A 40 -5.93 0.01 -1.67
CA ARG A 40 -5.58 -0.24 -3.06
C ARG A 40 -6.29 0.76 -3.96
N VAL A 41 -5.52 1.59 -4.65
CA VAL A 41 -6.01 2.54 -5.64
C VAL A 41 -5.67 1.99 -7.02
N MET A 42 -6.69 1.84 -7.85
CA MET A 42 -6.53 1.57 -9.27
C MET A 42 -6.79 2.88 -10.00
N ALA A 43 -5.76 3.42 -10.66
CA ALA A 43 -6.00 4.52 -11.60
C ALA A 43 -6.69 3.92 -12.82
N GLY A 44 -8.00 4.18 -12.94
CA GLY A 44 -8.71 4.03 -14.21
C GLY A 44 -8.31 5.19 -15.10
N GLU A 45 -7.98 4.89 -16.35
CA GLU A 45 -7.83 5.89 -17.43
C GLU A 45 -9.17 6.59 -17.70
#